data_AF-A0A353Q4D8-F1
#
_entry.id   AF-A0A353Q4D8-F1
#
_cell.length_a   1.000
_cell.length_b   1.000
_cell.length_c   1.000
_cell.angle_alpha   90.00
_cell.angle_beta   90.00
_cell.angle_gamma   90.00
#
_symmetry.space_group_name_H-M   'P 1'
#
loop_
_entity.id
_entity.type
_entity.pdbx_description
1 polymer ?
#
loop_
_entity_poly.entity_id
_entity_poly.type
_entity_poly.pdbx_seq_one_letter_code
_entity_poly.pdbx_strand_id
1 'polypeptide(L)' 'LDDVFDRLDAQRVEEIVKLVSEEQFGQIFISDTNRESLDKILDGLQNNHAVFSVKDGEIQRLNE' A
#
# COMPACT_ATOMS: atom_id res chain seq x y z
N LEU A 1 -3.93 1.07 -7.19
CA LEU A 1 -5.15 0.66 -6.47
C LEU A 1 -5.55 1.84 -5.63
N ASP A 2 -6.75 2.39 -5.86
CA ASP A 2 -7.23 3.60 -5.20
C ASP A 2 -8.30 3.23 -4.17
N ASP A 3 -8.25 3.87 -2.99
CA ASP A 3 -9.12 3.60 -1.84
C ASP A 3 -9.31 2.10 -1.56
N VAL A 4 -8.19 1.37 -1.46
CA VAL A 4 -8.18 -0.10 -1.43
C VAL A 4 -8.97 -0.68 -0.26
N PHE A 5 -9.16 0.07 0.84
CA PHE A 5 -9.92 -0.35 2.01
C PHE A 5 -11.38 0.11 2.05
N ASP A 6 -11.87 0.94 1.11
CA ASP A 6 -13.26 1.46 1.17
C ASP A 6 -14.31 0.36 1.01
N ARG A 7 -13.97 -0.73 0.30
CA ARG A 7 -14.90 -1.84 0.00
C ARG A 7 -14.40 -3.22 0.41
N LEU A 8 -13.20 -3.29 0.96
CA LEU A 8 -12.51 -4.54 1.26
C LEU A 8 -12.07 -4.52 2.71
N ASP A 9 -12.31 -5.63 3.39
CA ASP A 9 -11.71 -5.86 4.70
C ASP A 9 -10.18 -6.01 4.59
N ALA A 10 -9.49 -5.83 5.71
CA ALA A 10 -8.03 -5.87 5.74
C ALA A 10 -7.44 -7.19 5.24
N GLN A 11 -8.14 -8.31 5.47
CA GLN A 11 -7.70 -9.63 5.01
C GLN A 11 -7.72 -9.71 3.48
N ARG A 12 -8.78 -9.21 2.83
CA ARG A 12 -8.87 -9.16 1.37
C ARG A 12 -7.83 -8.24 0.76
N VAL A 13 -7.58 -7.08 1.38
CA VAL A 13 -6.54 -6.16 0.90
C VAL A 13 -5.18 -6.84 1.00
N GLU A 14 -4.87 -7.53 2.09
CA GLU A 14 -3.62 -8.27 2.25
C GLU A 14 -3.42 -9.32 1.14
N GLU A 15 -4.44 -10.11 0.80
CA GLU A 15 -4.35 -11.11 -0.27
C GLU A 15 -4.15 -10.48 -1.66
N ILE A 16 -4.83 -9.35 -1.93
CA ILE A 16 -4.58 -8.59 -3.17
C ILE A 16 -3.14 -8.12 -3.20
N VAL A 17 -2.65 -7.52 -2.11
CA VAL A 17 -1.29 -6.98 -2.04
C VAL A 17 -0.25 -8.08 -2.20
N LYS A 18 -0.44 -9.27 -1.61
CA LYS A 18 0.41 -10.44 -1.84
C LYS A 18 0.44 -10.85 -3.31
N LEU A 19 -0.73 -11.00 -3.94
CA LEU A 19 -0.84 -11.43 -5.34
C LEU A 19 -0.18 -10.43 -6.28
N VAL A 20 -0.38 -9.14 -6.04
CA VAL A 20 0.20 -8.11 -6.89
C VAL A 20 1.68 -7.82 -6.59
N SER A 21 2.20 -8.32 -5.47
CA SER A 21 3.62 -8.25 -5.12
C SER A 21 4.49 -9.27 -5.86
N GLU A 22 3.89 -10.16 -6.64
CA GLU A 22 4.61 -11.12 -7.48
C GLU A 22 5.26 -10.45 -8.70
N GLU A 23 6.39 -11.00 -9.18
CA GLU A 23 7.20 -10.40 -10.26
C GLU A 23 6.42 -10.10 -11.55
N GLN A 24 5.31 -10.82 -11.79
CA GLN A 24 4.48 -10.67 -12.97
C GLN A 24 3.81 -9.28 -13.11
N PHE A 25 3.62 -8.54 -12.01
CA PHE A 25 2.92 -7.25 -12.03
C PHE A 25 3.86 -6.04 -12.07
N GLY A 26 5.16 -6.22 -11.78
CA GLY A 26 6.14 -5.13 -11.80
C GLY A 26 5.91 -4.08 -10.71
N GLN A 27 5.90 -2.78 -11.08
CA GLN A 27 5.71 -1.67 -10.15
C GLN A 27 4.21 -1.36 -9.96
N ILE A 28 3.80 -1.20 -8.70
CA ILE A 28 2.42 -0.91 -8.34
C ILE A 28 2.36 0.30 -7.43
N PHE A 29 1.31 1.08 -7.60
CA PHE A 29 0.95 2.20 -6.74
C PHE A 29 -0.35 1.88 -6.00
N ILE A 30 -0.35 2.09 -4.69
CA ILE A 30 -1.52 1.92 -3.81
C ILE A 30 -1.73 3.23 -3.07
N SER A 31 -2.95 3.77 -3.14
CA SER A 31 -3.39 4.92 -2.36
C SER A 31 -4.48 4.48 -1.40
N ASP A 32 -4.38 4.99 -0.16
CA ASP A 32 -5.43 4.87 0.84
C ASP A 32 -5.27 5.97 1.90
N THR A 33 -6.31 6.19 2.69
CA THR A 33 -6.31 7.14 3.81
C THR A 33 -5.97 6.49 5.15
N ASN A 34 -6.08 5.16 5.25
CA ASN A 34 -5.82 4.38 6.45
C ASN A 34 -4.36 3.92 6.53
N ARG A 35 -3.54 4.78 7.14
CA ARG A 35 -2.10 4.55 7.34
C ARG A 35 -1.79 3.29 8.15
N GLU A 36 -2.50 3.06 9.24
CA GLU A 36 -2.22 1.95 10.16
C GLU A 36 -2.43 0.59 9.49
N SER A 37 -3.50 0.45 8.70
CA SER A 37 -3.76 -0.79 7.96
C SER A 37 -2.77 -1.00 6.83
N LEU A 38 -2.35 0.07 6.14
CA LEU A 38 -1.33 -0.03 5.09
C LEU A 38 0.02 -0.48 5.66
N ASP A 39 0.45 0.10 6.78
CA ASP A 39 1.72 -0.25 7.43
C ASP A 39 1.76 -1.72 7.86
N LYS A 40 0.68 -2.22 8.46
CA LYS A 40 0.58 -3.65 8.84
C LYS A 40 0.73 -4.60 7.64
N ILE A 41 0.22 -4.21 6.47
CA ILE A 41 0.36 -5.01 5.26
C ILE A 41 1.79 -4.93 4.72
N LEU A 42 2.38 -3.73 4.71
CA LEU A 42 3.75 -3.50 4.24
C LEU A 42 4.79 -4.22 5.12
N ASP A 43 4.61 -4.25 6.45
CA ASP A 43 5.47 -4.99 7.39
C ASP A 43 5.59 -6.49 7.05
N GLY A 44 4.52 -7.07 6.50
CA GLY A 44 4.48 -8.47 6.07
C GLY A 44 5.17 -8.73 4.73
N LEU A 45 5.45 -7.69 3.95
CA LEU A 45 6.05 -7.79 2.62
C LEU A 45 7.54 -7.49 2.71
N GLN A 46 8.38 -8.50 2.50
CA GLN A 46 9.84 -8.36 2.41
C GLN A 46 10.31 -7.65 1.12
N ASN A 47 9.41 -6.94 0.44
CA ASN A 47 9.66 -6.33 -0.86
C ASN A 47 10.07 -4.86 -0.73
N ASN A 48 10.89 -4.43 -1.67
CA ASN A 48 11.37 -3.06 -1.74
C ASN A 48 10.18 -2.13 -2.05
N HIS A 49 9.77 -1.32 -1.08
CA HIS A 49 8.66 -0.39 -1.23
C HIS A 49 9.07 1.02 -0.82
N ALA A 50 8.28 2.01 -1.22
CA ALA A 50 8.48 3.39 -0.82
C ALA A 50 7.12 3.97 -0.46
N VAL A 51 7.06 4.62 0.69
CA VAL A 51 5.85 5.24 1.20
C VAL A 51 5.90 6.75 0.94
N PHE A 52 4.78 7.29 0.50
CA PHE A 52 4.59 8.72 0.31
C PHE A 52 3.33 9.19 1.04
N SER A 53 3.46 10.29 1.77
CA SER A 53 2.34 11.03 2.34
C SER A 53 1.95 12.16 1.39
N VAL A 54 0.65 12.29 1.12
CA VAL A 54 0.10 13.38 0.30
C VAL A 54 -0.81 14.23 1.17
N LYS A 55 -0.51 15.51 1.32
CA LYS A 55 -1.31 16.45 2.11
C LYS A 55 -1.33 17.82 1.44
N ASP A 56 -2.53 18.40 1.30
CA ASP A 56 -2.72 19.73 0.69
C ASP A 56 -2.08 19.88 -0.71
N GLY A 57 -2.01 18.78 -1.47
CA GLY A 57 -1.36 18.72 -2.79
C GLY A 57 0.16 18.55 -2.76
N GLU A 58 0.78 18.55 -1.58
CA GLU A 58 2.21 18.28 -1.41
C GLU A 58 2.48 16.79 -1.17
N ILE A 59 3.58 16.29 -1.74
CA ILE A 59 4.01 14.90 -1.62
C ILE A 59 5.31 14.87 -0.79
N GLN A 60 5.32 14.12 0.30
CA GLN A 60 6.52 13.82 1.08
C GLN A 60 6.80 12.33 1.08
N ARG A 61 8.03 11.95 0.75
CA ARG A 61 8.48 10.59 0.98
C ARG A 61 8.65 10.37 2.47
N LEU A 62 7.99 9.34 2.98
CA LEU A 62 8.24 8.85 4.34
C LEU A 62 9.46 7.94 4.24
N ASN A 63 10.56 8.37 4.85
CA ASN A 63 11.75 7.55 5.00
C ASN A 63 11.57 6.74 6.29
N GLU A 64 11.72 5.42 6.20
CA GLU A 64 11.90 4.54 7.36
C GLU A 64 13.26 4.76 8.02
#